data_AF-A0AAU6ZV34-F1
#
_entry.id   AF-A0AAU6ZV34-F1
#
_cell.length_a   1.000
_cell.length_b   1.000
_cell.length_c   1.000
_cell.angle_alpha   90.00
_cell.angle_beta   90.00
_cell.angle_gamma   90.00
#
_symmetry.space_group_name_H-M   'P 1'
#
loop_
_entity.id
_entity.type
_entity.pdbx_description
1 polymer ?
#
loop_
_entity_poly.entity_id
_entity_poly.type
_entity_poly.pdbx_seq_one_letter_code
_entity_poly.pdbx_strand_id
1 'polypeptide(L)'
;MRKSTVVKLFWSSLVGMAASVVLFIVAGALALGNDVFVMDGPDVVGIKAGLFGWVMLGISGVAALGMLAAVTVQFVAWIGAVLNTAQLPDKTWFIVVLVGGLVSLGFLATLAYVVGGPDDEQPVTGTHAQPLGSSSLVPSAKPNEQRATVVGQDR
;
A
#
# COMPACT_ATOMS: atom_id res chain seq x y z
N MET A 1 2.28 -3.98 -8.56
CA MET A 1 1.80 -3.94 -7.15
C MET A 1 0.73 -2.87 -7.15
N ARG A 2 -0.51 -3.12 -6.71
CA ARG A 2 -1.59 -2.13 -6.91
C ARG A 2 -1.19 -0.77 -6.31
N LYS A 3 -1.52 0.34 -6.98
CA LYS A 3 -1.22 1.70 -6.49
C LYS A 3 -1.67 1.91 -5.04
N SER A 4 -2.82 1.35 -4.67
CA SER A 4 -3.34 1.38 -3.28
C SER A 4 -2.37 0.80 -2.25
N THR A 5 -1.61 -0.25 -2.59
CA THR A 5 -0.63 -0.85 -1.68
C THR A 5 0.56 0.09 -1.45
N VAL A 6 1.05 0.75 -2.51
CA VAL A 6 2.14 1.73 -2.41
C VAL A 6 1.71 2.92 -1.56
N VAL A 7 0.51 3.46 -1.78
CA VAL A 7 -0.05 4.58 -1.00
C VAL A 7 -0.21 4.20 0.48
N LYS A 8 -0.72 3.00 0.78
CA LYS A 8 -0.86 2.52 2.16
C LYS A 8 0.50 2.35 2.84
N LEU A 9 1.49 1.80 2.13
CA LEU A 9 2.85 1.68 2.67
C LEU A 9 3.43 3.05 3.01
N PHE A 10 3.34 4.01 2.09
CA PHE A 10 3.84 5.38 2.30
C PHE A 10 3.18 6.08 3.49
N TRP A 11 1.86 5.99 3.62
CA TRP A 11 1.18 6.60 4.78
C TRP A 11 1.49 5.86 6.08
N SER A 12 1.62 4.53 6.04
CA SER A 12 2.00 3.74 7.21
C SER A 12 3.42 4.05 7.69
N SER A 13 4.38 4.25 6.77
CA SER A 13 5.75 4.65 7.14
C SER A 13 5.76 6.05 7.73
N LEU A 14 5.00 7.00 7.18
CA LEU A 14 4.94 8.37 7.69
C LEU A 14 4.35 8.41 9.10
N VAL A 15 3.24 7.71 9.33
CA VAL A 15 2.62 7.60 10.66
C VAL A 15 3.56 6.88 11.63
N GLY A 16 4.20 5.78 11.20
CA GLY A 16 5.18 5.06 12.02
C GLY A 16 6.39 5.92 12.39
N MET A 17 6.89 6.71 11.46
CA MET A 17 8.00 7.65 11.67
C MET A 17 7.59 8.74 12.66
N ALA A 18 6.45 9.39 12.45
CA ALA A 18 5.94 10.42 13.34
C ALA A 18 5.72 9.89 14.77
N ALA A 19 5.09 8.71 14.90
CA ALA A 19 4.88 8.06 16.19
C ALA A 19 6.21 7.75 16.90
N SER A 20 7.20 7.25 16.15
CA SER A 20 8.53 6.94 16.68
C SER A 20 9.27 8.21 17.13
N VAL A 21 9.20 9.29 16.37
CA VAL A 21 9.82 10.59 16.72
C VAL A 21 9.19 11.17 17.97
N VAL A 22 7.85 11.20 18.04
CA VAL A 22 7.13 11.67 19.22
C VAL A 22 7.51 10.82 20.43
N LEU A 23 7.53 9.50 20.28
CA LEU A 23 7.90 8.59 21.36
C LEU A 23 9.33 8.84 21.85
N PHE A 24 10.29 9.02 20.94
CA PHE A 24 11.68 9.30 21.27
C PHE A 24 11.84 10.63 22.01
N ILE A 25 11.19 11.69 21.52
CA ILE A 25 11.24 13.02 22.14
C ILE A 25 10.62 12.99 23.54
N VAL A 26 9.44 12.36 23.68
CA VAL A 26 8.74 12.26 24.96
C VAL A 26 9.58 11.46 25.96
N ALA A 27 10.15 10.32 25.56
CA ALA A 27 11.02 9.53 26.42
C ALA A 27 12.28 10.32 26.84
N GLY A 28 12.92 11.02 25.90
CA GLY A 28 14.08 11.87 26.18
C GLY A 28 13.76 13.03 27.11
N ALA A 29 12.65 13.74 26.88
CA ALA A 29 12.21 14.85 27.72
C ALA A 29 11.86 14.38 29.14
N LEU A 30 11.19 13.24 29.28
CA LEU A 30 10.90 12.65 30.59
C LEU A 30 12.18 12.18 31.30
N ALA A 31 13.13 11.60 30.57
CA ALA A 31 14.43 11.22 31.14
C ALA A 31 15.20 12.44 31.65
N LEU A 32 15.23 13.54 30.89
CA LEU A 32 15.85 14.79 31.30
C LEU A 32 15.16 15.40 32.52
N GLY A 33 13.83 15.48 32.52
CA GLY A 33 13.05 16.09 33.60
C GLY A 33 13.06 15.30 34.93
N ASN A 34 13.51 14.05 34.92
CA ASN A 34 13.62 13.19 36.11
C ASN A 34 15.07 12.91 36.50
N ASP A 35 16.02 13.72 36.02
CA ASP A 35 17.46 13.59 36.30
C ASP A 35 18.01 12.18 36.02
N VAL A 36 17.53 11.51 34.97
CA VAL A 36 18.00 10.17 34.59
C VAL A 36 19.45 10.22 34.12
N PHE A 37 19.84 11.33 33.48
CA PHE A 37 21.19 11.57 33.04
C PHE A 37 22.03 12.12 34.19
N VAL A 38 23.20 11.53 34.42
CA VAL A 38 24.21 12.07 35.33
C VAL A 38 25.01 13.08 34.51
N MET A 39 24.90 14.36 34.88
CA MET A 39 25.59 15.45 34.19
C MET A 39 26.82 15.90 34.99
N ASP A 40 27.94 16.11 34.30
CA ASP A 40 29.11 16.83 34.80
C ASP A 40 29.25 18.13 33.99
N GLY A 41 28.77 19.24 34.56
CA GLY A 41 28.61 20.48 33.82
C GLY A 41 27.63 20.34 32.64
N PRO A 42 28.00 20.72 31.40
CA PRO A 42 27.15 20.57 30.23
C PRO A 42 27.13 19.13 29.66
N ASP A 43 28.00 18.24 30.15
CA ASP A 43 28.20 16.92 29.56
C ASP A 43 27.42 15.84 30.30
N VAL A 44 26.83 14.90 29.54
CA VAL A 44 26.20 13.70 30.11
C VAL A 44 27.27 12.63 30.29
N VAL A 45 27.67 12.39 31.54
CA VAL A 45 28.72 11.41 31.90
C VAL A 45 28.17 10.03 32.28
N GLY A 46 26.84 9.90 32.42
CA GLY A 46 26.23 8.61 32.72
C GLY A 46 24.72 8.59 32.73
N ILE A 47 24.18 7.41 33.02
CA ILE A 47 22.75 7.16 33.19
C ILE A 47 22.56 6.56 34.58
N LYS A 48 21.66 7.12 35.39
CA LYS A 48 21.32 6.56 36.70
C LYS A 48 20.75 5.15 36.53
N ALA A 49 21.35 4.18 37.21
CA ALA A 49 20.95 2.78 37.18
C ALA A 49 19.66 2.51 38.00
N GLY A 50 18.62 3.29 37.74
CA GLY A 50 17.28 3.10 38.29
C GLY A 50 16.34 2.45 37.27
N LEU A 51 15.28 1.80 37.75
CA LEU A 51 14.26 1.17 36.90
C LEU A 51 13.71 2.17 35.86
N PHE A 52 13.42 3.39 36.29
CA PHE A 52 12.93 4.45 35.41
C PHE A 52 13.91 4.80 34.28
N GLY A 53 15.21 4.88 34.59
CA GLY A 53 16.25 5.16 33.59
C GLY A 53 16.38 4.05 32.55
N TRP A 54 16.34 2.78 32.99
CA TRP A 54 16.32 1.63 32.09
C TRP A 54 15.08 1.58 31.19
N VAL A 55 13.91 1.88 31.73
CA VAL A 55 12.66 1.94 30.95
C VAL A 55 12.73 3.04 29.90
N MET A 56 13.18 4.26 30.26
CA MET A 56 13.31 5.36 29.30
C MET A 56 14.35 5.06 28.21
N LEU A 57 15.47 4.43 28.58
CA LEU A 57 16.47 3.98 27.61
C LEU A 57 15.88 2.93 26.66
N GLY A 58 15.12 1.97 27.21
CA GLY A 58 14.43 0.94 26.43
C GLY A 58 13.41 1.53 25.45
N ILE A 59 12.54 2.44 25.90
CA ILE A 59 11.56 3.13 25.05
C ILE A 59 12.27 3.93 23.95
N SER A 60 13.35 4.66 24.30
CA SER A 60 14.15 5.41 23.32
C SER A 60 14.76 4.47 22.27
N GLY A 61 15.27 3.30 22.70
CA GLY A 61 15.77 2.28 21.80
C GLY A 61 14.70 1.73 20.86
N VAL A 62 13.50 1.41 21.38
CA VAL A 62 12.36 0.95 20.57
C VAL A 62 11.92 2.02 19.57
N ALA A 63 11.88 3.28 19.99
CA ALA A 63 11.56 4.39 19.10
C ALA A 63 12.59 4.54 17.97
N ALA A 64 13.89 4.41 18.28
CA ALA A 64 14.94 4.41 17.27
C ALA A 64 14.79 3.25 16.27
N LEU A 65 14.48 2.04 16.75
CA LEU A 65 14.18 0.89 15.89
C LEU A 65 12.94 1.14 15.02
N GLY A 66 11.91 1.77 15.57
CA GLY A 66 10.71 2.19 14.84
C GLY A 66 11.03 3.15 13.69
N MET A 67 11.94 4.11 13.90
CA MET A 67 12.41 5.00 12.83
C MET A 67 13.13 4.21 11.73
N LEU A 68 14.03 3.29 12.09
CA LEU A 68 14.74 2.45 11.11
C LEU A 68 13.78 1.57 10.30
N ALA A 69 12.76 1.01 10.95
CA ALA A 69 11.71 0.26 10.28
C ALA A 69 10.91 1.15 9.33
N ALA A 70 10.53 2.37 9.75
CA ALA A 70 9.80 3.31 8.91
C ALA A 70 10.61 3.73 7.67
N VAL A 71 11.91 3.98 7.81
CA VAL A 71 12.82 4.26 6.68
C VAL A 71 12.87 3.07 5.72
N THR A 72 12.91 1.85 6.25
CA THR A 72 12.90 0.63 5.42
C THR A 72 11.58 0.48 4.64
N VAL A 73 10.44 0.67 5.29
CA VAL A 73 9.11 0.63 4.63
C VAL A 73 9.00 1.71 3.56
N GLN A 74 9.54 2.91 3.83
CA GLN A 74 9.61 3.99 2.87
C GLN A 74 10.42 3.61 1.62
N PHE A 75 11.57 2.94 1.80
CA PHE A 75 12.39 2.45 0.70
C PHE A 75 11.66 1.37 -0.12
N VAL A 76 10.95 0.45 0.53
CA VAL A 76 10.12 -0.56 -0.14
C VAL A 76 8.96 0.09 -0.92
N ALA A 77 8.33 1.13 -0.37
CA ALA A 77 7.28 1.89 -1.05
C ALA A 77 7.81 2.53 -2.35
N TRP A 78 9.01 3.11 -2.31
CA TRP A 78 9.66 3.67 -3.48
C TRP A 78 9.95 2.61 -4.55
N ILE A 79 10.51 1.45 -4.18
CA ILE A 79 10.71 0.34 -5.12
C ILE A 79 9.38 -0.08 -5.73
N GLY A 80 8.32 -0.19 -4.92
CA GLY A 80 6.97 -0.49 -5.41
C GLY A 80 6.47 0.51 -6.46
N ALA A 81 6.73 1.81 -6.27
CA ALA A 81 6.40 2.85 -7.23
C ALA A 81 7.21 2.75 -8.53
N VAL A 82 8.52 2.47 -8.44
CA VAL A 82 9.40 2.28 -9.61
C VAL A 82 8.95 1.07 -10.43
N LEU A 83 8.66 -0.06 -9.77
CA LEU A 83 8.20 -1.27 -10.45
C LEU A 83 6.82 -1.09 -11.09
N ASN A 84 5.92 -0.29 -10.48
CA ASN A 84 4.61 -0.02 -11.09
C ASN A 84 4.74 0.84 -12.34
N THR A 85 5.59 1.87 -12.28
CA THR A 85 5.83 2.76 -13.44
C THR A 85 6.64 2.09 -14.56
N ALA A 86 7.44 1.06 -14.26
CA ALA A 86 8.17 0.29 -15.26
C ALA A 86 7.26 -0.52 -16.21
N GLN A 87 6.00 -0.76 -15.83
CA GLN A 87 5.03 -1.50 -16.66
C GLN A 87 4.24 -0.59 -17.62
N LEU A 88 4.43 0.73 -17.55
CA LEU A 88 3.72 1.68 -18.40
C LEU A 88 4.37 1.75 -19.79
N PRO A 89 3.56 1.91 -20.87
CA PRO A 89 4.07 2.11 -22.22
C PRO A 89 4.94 3.38 -22.35
N ASP A 90 4.60 4.44 -21.61
CA ASP A 90 5.33 5.70 -21.57
C ASP A 90 6.34 5.72 -20.40
N LYS A 91 7.63 5.71 -20.74
CA LYS A 91 8.74 5.67 -19.76
C LYS A 91 9.00 6.99 -19.05
N THR A 92 8.29 8.06 -19.40
CA THR A 92 8.42 9.37 -18.76
C THR A 92 8.21 9.28 -17.25
N TRP A 93 7.16 8.59 -16.81
CA TRP A 93 6.85 8.41 -15.39
C TRP A 93 7.88 7.57 -14.64
N PHE A 94 8.43 6.54 -15.29
CA PHE A 94 9.51 5.74 -14.73
C PHE A 94 10.75 6.58 -14.43
N ILE A 95 11.17 7.43 -15.37
CA ILE A 95 12.35 8.29 -15.21
C ILE A 95 12.12 9.31 -14.08
N VAL A 96 10.94 9.93 -14.01
CA VAL A 96 10.60 10.89 -12.95
C VAL A 96 10.68 10.26 -11.56
N VAL A 97 10.12 9.06 -11.37
CA VAL A 97 10.12 8.36 -10.07
C VAL A 97 11.52 7.79 -9.74
N LEU A 98 12.27 7.34 -10.74
CA LEU A 98 13.62 6.83 -10.56
C LEU A 98 14.59 7.96 -10.17
N VAL A 99 14.63 9.04 -10.95
CA VAL A 99 15.54 10.17 -10.73
C VAL A 99 15.13 10.95 -9.48
N GLY A 100 13.83 11.22 -9.31
CA GLY A 100 13.32 11.86 -8.10
C GLY A 100 13.62 11.02 -6.85
N GLY A 101 13.65 9.69 -6.99
CA GLY A 101 13.97 8.76 -5.92
C GLY A 101 15.45 8.80 -5.56
N LEU A 102 16.34 8.77 -6.54
CA LEU A 102 17.77 8.82 -6.31
C LEU A 102 18.22 10.14 -5.67
N VAL A 103 17.66 11.26 -6.13
CA VAL A 103 17.98 12.60 -5.60
C VAL A 103 17.40 12.82 -4.21
N SER A 104 16.24 12.22 -3.92
CA SER A 104 15.47 12.50 -2.69
C SER A 104 15.39 11.30 -1.73
N LEU A 105 16.26 10.31 -1.90
CA LEU A 105 16.26 9.05 -1.14
C LEU A 105 14.89 8.34 -1.12
N GLY A 106 14.14 8.41 -2.23
CA GLY A 106 12.85 7.74 -2.42
C GLY A 106 11.65 8.50 -1.86
N PHE A 107 11.82 9.55 -1.04
CA PHE A 107 10.70 10.25 -0.41
C PHE A 107 9.87 11.09 -1.41
N LEU A 108 10.48 12.08 -2.06
CA LEU A 108 9.77 12.97 -2.99
C LEU A 108 9.25 12.22 -4.23
N ALA A 109 9.96 11.19 -4.70
CA ALA A 109 9.47 10.35 -5.79
C ALA A 109 8.22 9.55 -5.41
N THR A 110 8.18 8.97 -4.21
CA THR A 110 6.99 8.26 -3.75
C THR A 110 5.84 9.25 -3.55
N LEU A 111 6.11 10.45 -3.03
CA LEU A 111 5.10 11.50 -2.90
C LEU A 111 4.54 11.94 -4.25
N ALA A 112 5.39 12.21 -5.25
CA ALA A 112 4.96 12.58 -6.60
C ALA A 112 4.13 11.46 -7.26
N TYR A 113 4.51 10.20 -7.04
CA TYR A 113 3.76 9.04 -7.50
C TYR A 113 2.41 8.87 -6.79
N VAL A 114 2.35 9.12 -5.48
CA VAL A 114 1.09 9.10 -4.71
C VAL A 114 0.13 10.19 -5.18
N VAL A 115 0.64 11.39 -5.51
CA VAL A 115 -0.17 12.55 -5.91
C VAL A 115 -0.61 12.47 -7.38
N GLY A 116 0.28 12.08 -8.29
CA GLY A 116 0.03 12.18 -9.74
C GLY A 116 0.35 10.93 -10.55
N GLY A 117 0.85 9.86 -9.92
CA GLY A 117 1.20 8.63 -10.62
C GLY A 117 -0.03 8.03 -11.33
N PRO A 118 0.12 7.54 -12.57
CA PRO A 118 -0.99 7.01 -13.35
C PRO A 118 -1.63 5.84 -12.60
N ASP A 119 -2.96 5.81 -12.63
CA ASP A 119 -3.71 4.69 -12.06
C ASP A 119 -3.40 3.41 -12.84
N ASP A 120 -3.40 2.28 -12.15
CA ASP A 120 -3.29 0.96 -12.78
C ASP A 120 -4.32 0.92 -13.91
N GLU A 121 -3.88 0.80 -15.17
CA GLU A 121 -4.81 0.56 -16.26
C GLU A 121 -5.63 -0.66 -15.85
N GLN A 122 -6.95 -0.45 -15.71
CA GLN A 122 -7.87 -1.56 -15.50
C GLN A 122 -7.51 -2.61 -16.56
N PRO A 123 -7.43 -3.92 -16.23
CA PRO A 123 -7.65 -4.91 -17.26
C PRO A 123 -8.97 -4.49 -17.88
N VAL A 124 -8.91 -4.07 -19.14
CA VAL A 124 -10.05 -3.65 -19.97
C VAL A 124 -11.22 -4.46 -19.47
N THR A 125 -12.15 -3.79 -18.78
CA THR A 125 -13.41 -4.39 -18.38
C THR A 125 -13.91 -5.00 -19.66
N GLY A 126 -13.85 -6.34 -19.73
CA GLY A 126 -14.31 -7.10 -20.87
C GLY A 126 -15.66 -6.50 -21.17
N THR A 127 -15.71 -5.88 -22.35
CA THR A 127 -16.85 -5.22 -22.97
C THR A 127 -18.13 -5.66 -22.31
N HIS A 128 -18.92 -4.71 -21.80
CA HIS A 128 -20.36 -4.89 -21.73
C HIS A 128 -20.81 -5.40 -23.10
N ALA A 129 -20.84 -6.73 -23.27
CA ALA A 129 -21.63 -7.37 -24.28
C ALA A 129 -23.06 -7.09 -23.83
N GLN A 130 -23.59 -5.95 -24.28
CA GLN A 130 -24.95 -5.97 -24.77
C GLN A 130 -24.93 -6.91 -25.98
N PRO A 131 -25.46 -8.14 -25.89
CA PRO A 131 -26.18 -8.62 -27.05
C PRO A 131 -27.41 -7.71 -27.12
N LEU A 132 -27.38 -6.78 -28.07
CA LEU A 132 -28.60 -6.26 -28.65
C LEU A 132 -29.45 -7.49 -28.96
N GLY A 133 -30.52 -7.66 -28.17
CA GLY A 133 -31.53 -8.67 -28.41
C GLY A 133 -32.16 -8.38 -29.75
N SER A 134 -31.67 -9.04 -30.78
CA SER A 134 -32.36 -9.18 -32.04
C SER A 134 -32.18 -10.61 -32.52
N SER A 135 -33.32 -11.26 -32.68
CA SER A 135 -33.56 -12.45 -33.50
C SER A 135 -33.46 -13.81 -32.80
N SER A 136 -34.66 -14.23 -32.35
CA SER A 136 -35.26 -15.50 -32.75
C SER A 136 -34.48 -16.78 -32.45
N LEU A 137 -34.56 -17.24 -31.21
CA LEU A 137 -34.66 -18.67 -30.92
C LEU A 137 -35.84 -18.86 -30.00
N VAL A 138 -37.04 -18.83 -30.60
CA VAL A 138 -38.22 -19.49 -30.04
C VAL A 138 -38.08 -20.97 -30.41
N PRO A 139 -37.85 -21.88 -29.47
CA PRO A 139 -38.12 -23.29 -29.71
C PRO A 139 -39.63 -23.38 -29.94
N SER A 140 -40.02 -23.76 -31.15
CA SER A 140 -41.40 -24.09 -31.50
C SER A 140 -41.88 -25.17 -30.53
N ALA A 141 -42.65 -24.76 -29.53
CA ALA A 141 -43.51 -25.65 -28.80
C ALA A 141 -44.48 -26.24 -29.83
N LYS A 142 -44.26 -27.50 -30.21
CA LYS A 142 -45.31 -28.33 -30.81
C LYS A 142 -46.06 -28.98 -29.64
N PRO A 143 -47.33 -28.61 -29.39
CA PRO A 143 -48.20 -29.40 -28.54
C PRO A 143 -48.56 -30.68 -29.28
N ASN A 144 -48.67 -31.75 -28.51
CA ASN A 144 -48.83 -33.11 -28.98
C ASN A 144 -50.29 -33.34 -29.41
N GLU A 145 -50.61 -33.26 -30.70
CA GLU A 145 -51.88 -33.76 -31.25
C GLU A 145 -51.69 -34.36 -32.65
N GLN A 146 -51.53 -35.68 -32.67
CA GLN A 146 -51.77 -36.67 -33.76
C GLN A 146 -50.92 -37.90 -33.39
N ARG A 147 -51.16 -38.54 -32.24
CA ARG A 147 -52.18 -39.59 -32.09
C ARG A 147 -52.36 -40.41 -33.37
N ALA A 148 -51.76 -41.60 -33.32
CA ALA A 148 -52.30 -42.86 -33.80
C ALA A 148 -52.35 -43.09 -35.33
N THR A 149 -51.34 -43.85 -35.78
CA THR A 149 -51.52 -45.16 -36.43
C THR A 149 -52.66 -45.32 -37.44
N VAL A 150 -52.26 -45.42 -38.70
CA VAL A 150 -52.74 -46.42 -39.67
C VAL A 150 -53.05 -47.74 -38.97
N VAL A 151 -54.33 -48.17 -38.93
CA VAL A 151 -54.81 -49.57 -39.04
C VAL A 151 -56.34 -49.54 -39.27
N GLY A 152 -56.82 -50.00 -40.44
CA GLY A 152 -58.15 -50.59 -40.64
C GLY A 152 -59.16 -49.83 -41.53
N GLN A 153 -59.81 -50.59 -42.43
CA GLN A 153 -60.90 -50.30 -43.39
C GLN A 153 -60.47 -50.01 -44.84
N ASP A 154 -60.99 -50.62 -45.91
CA ASP A 154 -61.88 -51.77 -46.13
C ASP A 154 -61.75 -52.08 -47.64
N ARG A 155 -61.52 -53.34 -48.03
CA ARG A 155 -62.01 -53.95 -49.29
C ARG A 155 -62.04 -55.47 -49.13
#